data_AF-A0A060Z9X4-F1
#
_entry.id   AF-A0A060Z9X4-F1
#
_cell.length_a   1.000
_cell.length_b   1.000
_cell.length_c   1.000
_cell.angle_alpha   90.00
_cell.angle_beta   90.00
_cell.angle_gamma   90.00
#
_symmetry.space_group_name_H-M   'P 1'
#
loop_
_entity.id
_entity.type
_entity.pdbx_description
1 polymer ?
#
loop_
_entity_poly.entity_id
_entity_poly.type
_entity_poly.pdbx_seq_one_letter_code
_entity_poly.pdbx_strand_id
1 'polypeptide(L)'
;SVRTVPYKEPGTRASVRTVPYKEPGTQAKPFHTKSLNVLHLFRRLFLLIPLRRPPQLVIRVHMSDESSKTVMVDERQTVRQVLDSLLDKSHCGYSPDWALVETINELQMERIFEDHENLVENLLNWTRDSHNKLMFIERIEKYALFKNPQNYLLGRKETSEMADRNKEALLEECFCGSSVSVPEIEGILWLKDDGKKSWKKRYFLLRASGIYYVPKGKAKVSHPLTTSIITTL
;
A
#
# COMPACT_ATOMS: atom_id res chain seq x y z
N SER A 1 -45.55 25.45 -58.26
CA SER A 1 -46.42 24.90 -59.31
C SER A 1 -46.30 23.39 -59.30
N VAL A 2 -47.36 22.68 -58.92
CA VAL A 2 -47.46 21.21 -59.03
C VAL A 2 -47.73 20.86 -60.49
N ARG A 3 -47.07 19.84 -61.04
CA ARG A 3 -47.66 18.98 -62.08
C ARG A 3 -46.92 17.66 -62.23
N THR A 4 -47.71 16.70 -62.69
CA THR A 4 -47.65 15.26 -62.51
C THR A 4 -47.42 14.55 -63.85
N VAL A 5 -46.66 13.43 -63.84
CA VAL A 5 -46.66 12.21 -64.72
C VAL A 5 -46.54 12.35 -66.27
N PRO A 6 -46.39 11.27 -67.11
CA PRO A 6 -46.07 9.84 -66.90
C PRO A 6 -45.14 9.13 -67.95
N TYR A 7 -44.79 7.85 -67.66
CA TYR A 7 -44.60 6.63 -68.50
C TYR A 7 -44.06 6.66 -69.96
N LYS A 8 -43.19 5.67 -70.27
CA LYS A 8 -43.31 4.75 -71.43
C LYS A 8 -42.47 3.46 -71.27
N GLU A 9 -43.15 2.32 -71.34
CA GLU A 9 -42.71 0.91 -71.51
C GLU A 9 -42.37 0.58 -73.00
N PRO A 10 -42.21 -0.69 -73.45
CA PRO A 10 -41.44 -1.86 -72.98
C PRO A 10 -40.62 -2.51 -74.14
N GLY A 11 -39.86 -3.59 -73.87
CA GLY A 11 -39.17 -4.35 -74.93
C GLY A 11 -38.73 -5.76 -74.53
N THR A 12 -39.62 -6.72 -74.74
CA THR A 12 -39.51 -8.17 -74.50
C THR A 12 -38.72 -8.89 -75.61
N ARG A 13 -37.90 -9.90 -75.28
CA ARG A 13 -37.90 -11.19 -76.04
C ARG A 13 -37.29 -12.37 -75.28
N ALA A 14 -38.09 -13.45 -75.23
CA ALA A 14 -37.81 -14.83 -74.82
C ALA A 14 -36.66 -15.46 -75.65
N SER A 15 -36.02 -16.59 -75.30
CA SER A 15 -36.55 -17.85 -74.76
C SER A 15 -35.43 -18.75 -74.21
N VAL A 16 -35.68 -19.39 -73.07
CA VAL A 16 -34.89 -20.53 -72.56
C VAL A 16 -35.49 -21.82 -73.11
N ARG A 17 -34.65 -22.72 -73.65
CA ARG A 17 -34.96 -24.15 -73.81
C ARG A 17 -34.12 -24.94 -72.81
N THR A 18 -34.77 -25.71 -71.95
CA THR A 18 -34.14 -26.70 -71.08
C THR A 18 -34.73 -28.09 -71.37
N VAL A 19 -33.87 -29.10 -71.43
CA VAL A 19 -34.23 -30.52 -71.35
C VAL A 19 -33.21 -31.17 -70.39
N PRO A 20 -33.61 -32.12 -69.52
CA PRO A 20 -33.14 -32.17 -68.14
C PRO A 20 -32.13 -33.29 -67.88
N TYR A 21 -31.40 -33.21 -66.77
CA TYR A 21 -30.96 -34.40 -66.06
C TYR A 21 -31.01 -34.18 -64.55
N LYS A 22 -31.64 -35.13 -63.85
CA LYS A 22 -31.82 -35.18 -62.38
C LYS A 22 -30.64 -35.92 -61.76
N GLU A 23 -30.15 -35.44 -60.63
CA GLU A 23 -29.47 -36.30 -59.64
C GLU A 23 -30.13 -36.16 -58.25
N PRO A 24 -30.30 -37.27 -57.51
CA PRO A 24 -31.03 -37.31 -56.25
C PRO A 24 -30.12 -37.06 -55.05
N GLY A 25 -30.58 -36.27 -54.08
CA GLY A 25 -29.82 -36.02 -52.85
C GLY A 25 -30.71 -35.63 -51.67
N THR A 26 -31.12 -36.66 -50.93
CA THR A 26 -31.28 -36.74 -49.46
C THR A 26 -31.81 -35.51 -48.70
N GLN A 27 -33.03 -35.64 -48.18
CA GLN A 27 -33.64 -34.76 -47.18
C GLN A 27 -32.82 -34.75 -45.88
N ALA A 28 -32.27 -33.58 -45.50
CA ALA A 28 -31.78 -33.32 -44.16
C ALA A 28 -32.90 -32.70 -43.30
N LYS A 29 -33.21 -33.31 -42.15
CA LYS A 29 -34.12 -32.76 -41.14
C LYS A 29 -33.52 -31.48 -40.54
N PRO A 30 -34.32 -30.46 -40.19
CA PRO A 30 -33.79 -29.23 -39.61
C PRO A 30 -33.27 -29.49 -38.19
N PHE A 31 -31.99 -29.19 -37.97
CA PHE A 31 -31.43 -29.05 -36.63
C PHE A 31 -31.99 -27.78 -35.99
N HIS A 32 -32.72 -27.94 -34.88
CA HIS A 32 -33.05 -26.82 -34.00
C HIS A 32 -31.75 -26.30 -33.37
N THR A 33 -31.23 -25.18 -33.87
CA THR A 33 -30.16 -24.44 -33.21
C THR A 33 -30.72 -23.89 -31.89
N LYS A 34 -30.38 -24.52 -30.77
CA LYS A 34 -30.46 -23.85 -29.46
C LYS A 34 -29.64 -22.58 -29.58
N SER A 35 -30.28 -21.42 -29.50
CA SER A 35 -29.59 -20.14 -29.36
C SER A 35 -28.60 -20.25 -28.21
N LEU A 36 -27.31 -20.36 -28.54
CA LEU A 36 -26.26 -20.06 -27.59
C LEU A 36 -26.43 -18.58 -27.29
N ASN A 37 -27.09 -18.28 -26.17
CA ASN A 37 -27.24 -16.92 -25.69
C ASN A 37 -25.84 -16.29 -25.64
N VAL A 38 -25.59 -15.39 -26.58
CA VAL A 38 -24.35 -14.61 -26.67
C VAL A 38 -24.08 -13.94 -25.32
N LEU A 39 -25.12 -13.55 -24.59
CA LEU A 39 -25.05 -13.02 -23.22
C LEU A 39 -24.48 -14.01 -22.18
N HIS A 40 -24.72 -15.32 -22.33
CA HIS A 40 -24.14 -16.36 -21.47
C HIS A 40 -22.67 -16.61 -21.81
N LEU A 41 -22.31 -16.50 -23.10
CA LEU A 41 -20.93 -16.55 -23.56
C LEU A 41 -20.15 -15.31 -23.12
N PHE A 42 -20.76 -14.13 -23.16
CA PHE A 42 -20.21 -12.87 -22.63
C PHE A 42 -20.02 -12.91 -21.11
N ARG A 43 -20.96 -13.50 -20.35
CA ARG A 43 -20.77 -13.74 -18.90
C ARG A 43 -19.64 -14.73 -18.61
N ARG A 44 -19.48 -15.79 -19.41
CA ARG A 44 -18.32 -16.71 -19.30
C ARG A 44 -17.00 -16.06 -19.74
N LEU A 45 -17.03 -15.16 -20.72
CA LEU A 45 -15.84 -14.46 -21.22
C LEU A 45 -15.38 -13.34 -20.26
N PHE A 46 -16.30 -12.68 -19.55
CA PHE A 46 -15.96 -11.74 -18.48
C PHE A 46 -15.40 -12.40 -17.21
N LEU A 47 -15.74 -13.68 -16.97
CA LEU A 47 -15.10 -14.54 -15.96
C LEU A 47 -13.76 -15.13 -16.43
N LEU A 48 -13.37 -14.88 -17.69
CA LEU A 48 -12.11 -15.32 -18.32
C LEU A 48 -11.23 -14.13 -18.72
N ILE A 49 -11.43 -12.94 -18.14
CA ILE A 49 -10.32 -11.99 -18.04
C ILE A 49 -9.29 -12.73 -17.18
N PRO A 50 -8.09 -13.06 -17.69
CA PRO A 50 -7.09 -13.74 -16.89
C PRO A 50 -6.93 -12.94 -15.60
N LEU A 51 -6.77 -13.61 -14.46
CA LEU A 51 -6.24 -12.99 -13.24
C LEU A 51 -5.06 -12.13 -13.68
N ARG A 52 -5.30 -10.82 -13.87
CA ARG A 52 -4.26 -9.92 -14.32
C ARG A 52 -3.33 -9.88 -13.13
N ARG A 53 -2.16 -10.51 -13.26
CA ARG A 53 -1.14 -10.45 -12.22
C ARG A 53 -0.97 -8.98 -11.87
N PRO A 54 -1.01 -8.62 -10.58
CA PRO A 54 -0.86 -7.23 -10.18
C PRO A 54 0.43 -6.67 -10.81
N PRO A 55 0.45 -5.38 -11.19
CA PRO A 55 1.65 -4.76 -11.72
C PRO A 55 2.80 -4.97 -10.72
N GLN A 56 3.91 -5.53 -11.21
CA GLN A 56 5.09 -5.78 -10.41
C GLN A 56 6.06 -4.61 -10.55
N LEU A 57 6.58 -4.14 -9.43
CA LEU A 57 7.65 -3.17 -9.32
C LEU A 57 8.95 -3.91 -8.99
N VAL A 58 10.01 -3.61 -9.76
CA VAL A 58 11.36 -4.09 -9.40
C VAL A 58 11.99 -3.05 -8.49
N ILE A 59 12.23 -3.42 -7.24
CA ILE A 59 12.90 -2.58 -6.26
C ILE A 59 14.34 -3.05 -6.05
N ARG A 60 15.24 -2.11 -5.73
CA ARG A 60 16.61 -2.40 -5.30
C ARG A 60 16.70 -2.19 -3.79
N VAL A 61 17.07 -3.25 -3.08
CA VAL A 61 17.26 -3.27 -1.64
C VAL A 61 18.75 -3.35 -1.35
N HIS A 62 19.25 -2.46 -0.51
CA HIS A 62 20.65 -2.39 -0.09
C HIS A 62 20.83 -3.17 1.21
N MET A 63 21.95 -3.86 1.33
CA MET A 63 22.31 -4.68 2.48
C MET A 63 23.28 -3.92 3.39
N SER A 64 23.59 -4.44 4.58
CA SER A 64 24.57 -3.85 5.51
C SER A 64 26.01 -3.87 5.01
N ASP A 65 26.34 -4.79 4.10
CA ASP A 65 27.67 -4.96 3.50
C ASP A 65 27.86 -4.14 2.21
N GLU A 66 27.04 -3.10 2.02
CA GLU A 66 26.98 -2.25 0.82
C GLU A 66 26.55 -2.95 -0.48
N SER A 67 26.31 -4.27 -0.44
CA SER A 67 25.74 -4.99 -1.57
C SER A 67 24.27 -4.61 -1.80
N SER A 68 23.70 -5.03 -2.93
CA SER A 68 22.28 -4.82 -3.20
C SER A 68 21.65 -6.02 -3.87
N LYS A 69 20.35 -6.20 -3.62
CA LYS A 69 19.51 -7.23 -4.24
C LYS A 69 18.31 -6.58 -4.91
N THR A 70 17.97 -7.04 -6.10
CA THR A 70 16.73 -6.66 -6.76
C THR A 70 15.62 -7.63 -6.41
N VAL A 71 14.47 -7.11 -5.98
CA VAL A 71 13.28 -7.89 -5.62
C VAL A 71 12.11 -7.39 -6.44
N MET A 72 11.29 -8.31 -6.95
CA MET A 72 10.01 -7.98 -7.55
C MET A 72 8.97 -7.95 -6.44
N VAL A 73 8.27 -6.83 -6.32
CA VAL A 73 7.17 -6.64 -5.38
C VAL A 73 5.90 -6.25 -6.13
N ASP A 74 4.74 -6.58 -5.60
CA ASP A 74 3.45 -6.13 -6.13
C ASP A 74 2.75 -5.11 -5.22
N GLU A 75 1.75 -4.43 -5.76
CA GLU A 75 1.01 -3.35 -5.09
C GLU A 75 0.23 -3.77 -3.83
N ARG A 76 0.15 -5.07 -3.52
CA ARG A 76 -0.61 -5.61 -2.37
C ARG A 76 0.31 -6.07 -1.26
N GLN A 77 1.62 -6.08 -1.48
CA GLN A 77 2.55 -6.63 -0.52
C GLN A 77 2.83 -5.66 0.64
N THR A 78 2.71 -6.20 1.85
CA THR A 78 3.17 -5.49 3.04
C THR A 78 4.68 -5.62 3.21
N VAL A 79 5.26 -4.73 4.00
CA VAL A 79 6.67 -4.77 4.39
C VAL A 79 7.06 -6.12 4.98
N ARG A 80 6.20 -6.74 5.82
CA ARG A 80 6.40 -8.10 6.36
C ARG A 80 6.63 -9.14 5.27
N GLN A 81 5.78 -9.16 4.24
CA GLN A 81 5.86 -10.15 3.15
C GLN A 81 7.13 -9.97 2.31
N VAL A 82 7.57 -8.72 2.13
CA VAL A 82 8.83 -8.41 1.46
C VAL A 82 10.03 -8.80 2.32
N LEU A 83 9.98 -8.57 3.63
CA LEU A 83 10.99 -9.04 4.60
C LEU A 83 11.13 -10.56 4.58
N ASP A 84 10.02 -11.30 4.62
CA ASP A 84 10.02 -12.77 4.54
C ASP A 84 10.72 -13.24 3.25
N SER A 85 10.36 -12.62 2.12
CA SER A 85 10.98 -12.92 0.81
C SER A 85 12.47 -12.60 0.76
N LEU A 86 12.93 -11.59 1.50
CA LEU A 86 14.35 -11.22 1.60
C LEU A 86 15.10 -12.22 2.46
N LEU A 87 14.54 -12.60 3.62
CA LEU A 87 15.10 -13.57 4.56
C LEU A 87 15.33 -14.93 3.91
N ASP A 88 14.34 -15.42 3.16
CA ASP A 88 14.43 -16.68 2.40
C ASP A 88 15.59 -16.67 1.39
N LYS A 89 15.94 -15.50 0.84
CA LYS A 89 16.97 -15.32 -0.19
C LYS A 89 18.33 -14.89 0.35
N SER A 90 18.43 -14.48 1.62
CA SER A 90 19.66 -13.93 2.20
C SER A 90 20.40 -14.88 3.12
N HIS A 91 19.76 -15.97 3.58
CA HIS A 91 20.36 -16.93 4.52
C HIS A 91 20.93 -16.28 5.80
N CYS A 92 20.39 -15.12 6.20
CA CYS A 92 20.92 -14.31 7.31
C CYS A 92 20.36 -14.68 8.70
N GLY A 93 19.67 -15.82 8.80
CA GLY A 93 19.04 -16.28 10.05
C GLY A 93 17.75 -15.54 10.38
N TYR A 94 16.88 -16.18 11.17
CA TYR A 94 15.63 -15.58 11.62
C TYR A 94 15.86 -14.70 12.84
N SER A 95 15.46 -13.43 12.74
CA SER A 95 15.50 -12.44 13.81
C SER A 95 14.30 -11.49 13.65
N PRO A 96 13.59 -11.13 14.74
CA PRO A 96 12.51 -10.14 14.66
C PRO A 96 13.04 -8.73 14.38
N ASP A 97 14.34 -8.50 14.56
CA ASP A 97 14.96 -7.19 14.41
C ASP A 97 15.25 -6.85 12.94
N TRP A 98 15.10 -7.79 12.00
CA TRP A 98 15.18 -7.48 10.58
C TRP A 98 14.10 -6.47 10.16
N ALA A 99 14.55 -5.42 9.49
CA ALA A 99 13.72 -4.29 9.11
C ALA A 99 14.01 -3.82 7.69
N LEU A 100 12.99 -3.24 7.05
CA LEU A 100 13.18 -2.36 5.91
C LEU A 100 13.28 -0.93 6.42
N VAL A 101 14.33 -0.24 6.02
CA VAL A 101 14.58 1.15 6.41
C VAL A 101 14.67 1.99 5.15
N GLU A 102 13.85 3.04 5.06
CA GLU A 102 14.07 4.05 4.02
C GLU A 102 15.00 5.15 4.50
N THR A 103 15.91 5.55 3.62
CA THR A 103 16.77 6.71 3.80
C THR A 103 16.32 7.82 2.86
N ILE A 104 15.87 8.94 3.41
CA ILE A 104 15.50 10.15 2.68
C ILE A 104 16.74 11.03 2.56
N ASN A 105 17.46 10.88 1.44
CA ASN A 105 18.81 11.44 1.31
C ASN A 105 18.83 12.98 1.31
N GLU A 106 17.85 13.62 0.69
CA GLU A 106 17.76 15.08 0.66
C GLU A 106 17.57 15.70 2.05
N LEU A 107 16.89 14.99 2.95
CA LEU A 107 16.64 15.42 4.32
C LEU A 107 17.68 14.88 5.32
N GLN A 108 18.57 13.98 4.89
CA GLN A 108 19.52 13.25 5.74
C GLN A 108 18.84 12.56 6.92
N MET A 109 17.70 11.91 6.65
CA MET A 109 16.89 11.21 7.63
C MET A 109 16.63 9.78 7.19
N GLU A 110 16.24 8.94 8.13
CA GLU A 110 15.79 7.58 7.86
C GLU A 110 14.62 7.23 8.78
N ARG A 111 13.79 6.28 8.34
CA ARG A 111 12.78 5.65 9.19
C ARG A 111 12.70 4.16 8.94
N ILE A 112 12.33 3.44 9.98
CA ILE A 112 11.98 2.03 9.90
C ILE A 112 10.55 1.95 9.37
N PHE A 113 10.31 1.13 8.35
CA PHE A 113 8.95 0.79 7.95
C PHE A 113 8.31 -0.12 8.99
N GLU A 114 7.04 0.13 9.30
CA GLU A 114 6.23 -0.79 10.07
C GLU A 114 5.85 -1.99 9.20
N ASP A 115 5.91 -3.20 9.77
CA ASP A 115 5.73 -4.47 9.06
C ASP A 115 4.37 -4.58 8.32
N HIS A 116 3.36 -3.81 8.74
CA HIS A 116 2.02 -3.79 8.16
C HIS A 116 1.83 -2.78 7.02
N GLU A 117 2.79 -1.86 6.80
CA GLU A 117 2.69 -0.86 5.74
C GLU A 117 2.73 -1.50 4.36
N ASN A 118 2.01 -0.89 3.41
CA ASN A 118 2.14 -1.23 2.00
C ASN A 118 3.42 -0.60 1.44
N LEU A 119 4.34 -1.43 0.93
CA LEU A 119 5.64 -0.94 0.47
C LEU A 119 5.51 -0.10 -0.80
N VAL A 120 4.69 -0.54 -1.76
CA VAL A 120 4.58 0.15 -3.06
C VAL A 120 3.92 1.51 -2.89
N GLU A 121 2.86 1.62 -2.08
CA GLU A 121 2.20 2.89 -1.78
C GLU A 121 3.18 3.92 -1.19
N ASN A 122 4.05 3.49 -0.28
CA ASN A 122 5.07 4.37 0.30
C ASN A 122 6.15 4.78 -0.71
N LEU A 123 6.64 3.84 -1.54
CA LEU A 123 7.66 4.15 -2.54
C LEU A 123 7.16 5.11 -3.63
N LEU A 124 5.85 5.21 -3.86
CA LEU A 124 5.28 6.20 -4.78
C LEU A 124 5.40 7.64 -4.28
N ASN A 125 5.68 7.86 -2.99
CA ASN A 125 5.96 9.19 -2.44
C ASN A 125 7.37 9.68 -2.82
N TRP A 126 8.24 8.81 -3.30
CA TRP A 126 9.57 9.20 -3.76
C TRP A 126 9.48 9.91 -5.11
N THR A 127 10.33 10.93 -5.30
CA THR A 127 10.47 11.58 -6.61
C THR A 127 11.08 10.61 -7.62
N ARG A 128 10.84 10.85 -8.91
CA ARG A 128 11.35 9.98 -10.00
C ARG A 128 12.88 9.94 -10.06
N ASP A 129 13.52 11.03 -9.67
CA ASP A 129 14.95 11.23 -9.56
C ASP A 129 15.47 11.05 -8.13
N SER A 130 14.67 10.42 -7.26
CA SER A 130 15.02 10.21 -5.87
C SER A 130 16.30 9.41 -5.72
N HIS A 131 17.17 9.92 -4.87
CA HIS A 131 18.37 9.21 -4.44
C HIS A 131 18.09 8.34 -3.21
N ASN A 132 16.85 8.27 -2.72
CA ASN A 132 16.52 7.52 -1.52
C ASN A 132 16.92 6.05 -1.63
N LYS A 133 17.21 5.45 -0.48
CA LYS A 133 17.66 4.06 -0.41
C LYS A 133 16.69 3.26 0.43
N LEU A 134 16.44 2.03 0.01
CA LEU A 134 15.73 1.03 0.79
C LEU A 134 16.77 0.05 1.33
N MET A 135 16.94 0.01 2.63
CA MET A 135 17.94 -0.79 3.33
C MET A 135 17.27 -2.00 4.00
N PHE A 136 17.91 -3.16 3.94
CA PHE A 136 17.55 -4.37 4.70
C PHE A 136 18.62 -4.64 5.75
N ILE A 137 18.30 -4.30 7.00
CA ILE A 137 19.24 -4.27 8.12
C ILE A 137 18.53 -4.64 9.43
N GLU A 138 19.29 -5.08 10.44
CA GLU A 138 18.75 -5.28 11.79
C GLU A 138 18.61 -3.94 12.54
N ARG A 139 17.46 -3.75 13.19
CA ARG A 139 17.09 -2.57 13.97
C ARG A 139 16.44 -2.99 15.28
N ILE A 140 17.22 -3.01 16.35
CA ILE A 140 16.76 -3.37 17.69
C ILE A 140 15.66 -2.43 18.20
N GLU A 141 15.60 -1.21 17.67
CA GLU A 141 14.64 -0.17 18.03
C GLU A 141 13.21 -0.55 17.62
N LYS A 142 13.03 -1.31 16.53
CA LYS A 142 11.72 -1.63 15.93
C LYS A 142 10.74 -2.25 16.94
N TYR A 143 11.23 -3.21 17.73
CA TYR A 143 10.44 -3.89 18.75
C TYR A 143 10.96 -3.69 20.18
N ALA A 144 11.81 -2.69 20.40
CA ALA A 144 12.37 -2.42 21.73
C ALA A 144 11.27 -2.19 22.80
N LEU A 145 10.18 -1.53 22.41
CA LEU A 145 9.02 -1.32 23.27
C LEU A 145 8.40 -2.63 23.73
N PHE A 146 8.19 -3.59 22.84
CA PHE A 146 7.56 -4.88 23.18
C PHE A 146 8.49 -5.77 24.00
N LYS A 147 9.81 -5.66 23.82
CA LYS A 147 10.80 -6.41 24.63
C LYS A 147 10.88 -5.91 26.07
N ASN A 148 10.74 -4.59 26.29
CA ASN A 148 10.86 -3.94 27.60
C ASN A 148 9.82 -2.83 27.79
N PRO A 149 8.51 -3.16 27.83
CA PRO A 149 7.42 -2.17 27.84
C PRO A 149 7.47 -1.22 29.03
N GLN A 150 7.97 -1.68 30.17
CA GLN A 150 8.12 -0.88 31.38
C GLN A 150 8.99 0.37 31.20
N ASN A 151 9.94 0.34 30.26
CA ASN A 151 10.85 1.45 29.99
C ASN A 151 10.23 2.52 29.08
N TYR A 152 9.05 2.26 28.50
CA TYR A 152 8.38 3.16 27.54
C TYR A 152 6.98 3.57 28.01
N LEU A 153 6.23 2.64 28.60
CA LEU A 153 4.80 2.82 28.87
C LEU A 153 4.50 3.37 30.27
N LEU A 154 5.44 3.27 31.23
CA LEU A 154 5.23 3.73 32.61
C LEU A 154 5.59 5.20 32.85
N GLY A 155 6.04 5.93 31.82
CA GLY A 155 6.40 7.35 31.93
C GLY A 155 7.60 7.67 32.86
N ARG A 156 8.36 6.64 33.26
CA ARG A 156 9.55 6.78 34.09
C ARG A 156 10.77 6.98 33.21
N LYS A 157 11.68 7.87 33.61
CA LYS A 157 12.95 8.10 32.90
C LYS A 157 13.99 7.01 33.15
N GLU A 158 13.87 6.33 34.27
CA GLU A 158 14.81 5.30 34.70
C GLU A 158 14.40 3.95 34.11
N THR A 159 15.38 3.23 33.57
CA THR A 159 15.17 1.86 33.09
C THR A 159 15.07 0.90 34.27
N SER A 160 14.11 -0.02 34.21
CA SER A 160 13.92 -1.04 35.25
C SER A 160 13.67 -2.40 34.63
N GLU A 161 14.05 -3.45 35.35
CA GLU A 161 13.66 -4.82 35.00
C GLU A 161 12.20 -5.09 35.37
N MET A 162 11.55 -5.97 34.60
CA MET A 162 10.18 -6.41 34.85
C MET A 162 10.07 -7.90 34.47
N ALA A 163 9.38 -8.70 35.29
CA ALA A 163 9.15 -10.11 34.98
C ALA A 163 8.25 -10.27 33.73
N ASP A 164 8.47 -11.30 32.92
CA ASP A 164 7.80 -11.47 31.62
C ASP A 164 6.27 -11.48 31.72
N ARG A 165 5.70 -12.14 32.74
CA ARG A 165 4.24 -12.12 33.00
C ARG A 165 3.69 -10.70 33.19
N ASN A 166 4.47 -9.82 33.82
CA ASN A 166 4.06 -8.43 34.03
C ASN A 166 4.24 -7.60 32.75
N LYS A 167 5.23 -7.93 31.90
CA LYS A 167 5.39 -7.31 30.58
C LYS A 167 4.18 -7.61 29.69
N GLU A 168 3.75 -8.87 29.64
CA GLU A 168 2.57 -9.30 28.88
C GLU A 168 1.31 -8.58 29.36
N ALA A 169 1.06 -8.57 30.68
CA ALA A 169 -0.09 -7.87 31.25
C ALA A 169 -0.09 -6.36 30.93
N LEU A 170 1.07 -5.70 31.00
CA LEU A 170 1.20 -4.28 30.66
C LEU A 170 0.91 -4.02 29.17
N LEU A 171 1.39 -4.89 28.28
CA LEU A 171 1.09 -4.78 26.84
C LEU A 171 -0.39 -4.99 26.55
N GLU A 172 -1.03 -5.97 27.19
CA GLU A 172 -2.47 -6.22 27.03
C GLU A 172 -3.30 -5.01 27.51
N GLU A 173 -2.97 -4.44 28.66
CA GLU A 173 -3.64 -3.24 29.19
C GLU A 173 -3.52 -2.07 28.21
N CYS A 174 -2.35 -1.85 27.62
CA CYS A 174 -2.10 -0.72 26.74
C CYS A 174 -2.68 -0.88 25.33
N PHE A 175 -2.65 -2.09 24.75
CA PHE A 175 -2.95 -2.29 23.32
C PHE A 175 -4.22 -3.11 23.04
N CYS A 176 -4.68 -3.94 23.99
CA CYS A 176 -5.81 -4.85 23.77
C CYS A 176 -7.14 -4.36 24.39
N GLY A 177 -7.15 -3.21 25.06
CA GLY A 177 -8.39 -2.55 25.52
C GLY A 177 -9.26 -2.03 24.37
N SER A 178 -10.43 -1.46 24.68
CA SER A 178 -11.33 -0.84 23.69
C SER A 178 -10.69 0.31 22.90
N SER A 179 -9.63 0.91 23.45
CA SER A 179 -8.81 1.93 22.83
C SER A 179 -7.37 1.80 23.32
N VAL A 180 -6.39 2.12 22.47
CA VAL A 180 -4.98 2.14 22.87
C VAL A 180 -4.74 3.20 23.94
N SER A 181 -4.13 2.80 25.05
CA SER A 181 -3.70 3.72 26.11
C SER A 181 -2.34 4.31 25.75
N VAL A 182 -2.33 5.57 25.34
CA VAL A 182 -1.09 6.29 24.99
C VAL A 182 -0.44 6.80 26.27
N PRO A 183 0.83 6.43 26.55
CA PRO A 183 1.52 6.89 27.75
C PRO A 183 1.64 8.42 27.77
N GLU A 184 1.47 9.01 28.95
CA GLU A 184 1.62 10.45 29.14
C GLU A 184 3.10 10.85 29.11
N ILE A 185 3.66 10.97 27.91
CA ILE A 185 5.04 11.41 27.72
C ILE A 185 5.07 12.94 27.68
N GLU A 186 5.87 13.55 28.55
CA GLU A 186 6.09 14.99 28.58
C GLU A 186 7.55 15.36 28.87
N GLY A 187 7.97 16.53 28.39
CA GLY A 187 9.34 16.98 28.60
C GLY A 187 9.73 18.20 27.78
N ILE A 188 10.93 18.73 28.05
CA ILE A 188 11.49 19.84 27.29
C ILE A 188 12.25 19.28 26.08
N LEU A 189 11.84 19.65 24.88
CA LEU A 189 12.53 19.33 23.63
C LEU A 189 12.96 20.60 22.88
N TRP A 190 13.91 20.45 21.98
CA TRP A 190 14.34 21.51 21.08
C TRP A 190 13.53 21.48 19.79
N LEU A 191 12.85 22.60 19.49
CA LEU A 191 12.13 22.81 18.25
C LEU A 191 12.96 23.68 17.31
N LYS A 192 13.22 23.20 16.10
CA LYS A 192 13.88 23.97 15.04
C LYS A 192 12.94 25.06 14.52
N ASP A 193 13.46 26.27 14.35
CA ASP A 193 12.70 27.34 13.70
C ASP A 193 12.59 27.10 12.18
N ASP A 194 11.42 27.40 11.62
CA ASP A 194 11.15 27.23 10.19
C ASP A 194 12.13 28.04 9.33
N GLY A 195 12.74 27.37 8.34
CA GLY A 195 13.73 27.96 7.44
C GLY A 195 15.04 28.41 8.10
N LYS A 196 15.22 28.23 9.41
CA LYS A 196 16.40 28.71 10.16
C LYS A 196 17.19 27.55 10.77
N LYS A 197 18.48 27.80 11.02
CA LYS A 197 19.37 26.91 11.78
C LYS A 197 19.38 27.25 13.29
N SER A 198 18.27 27.81 13.80
CA SER A 198 18.07 28.16 15.21
C SER A 198 17.09 27.20 15.87
N TRP A 199 17.26 26.99 17.18
CA TRP A 199 16.46 26.06 17.96
C TRP A 199 15.91 26.74 19.22
N LYS A 200 14.71 26.36 19.64
CA LYS A 200 14.05 26.88 20.85
C LYS A 200 13.57 25.75 21.74
N LYS A 201 13.87 25.83 23.04
CA LYS A 201 13.31 24.91 24.03
C LYS A 201 11.82 25.14 24.20
N ARG A 202 11.03 24.08 24.12
CA ARG A 202 9.59 24.07 24.38
C ARG A 202 9.24 22.87 25.25
N TYR A 203 8.21 23.03 26.07
CA TYR A 203 7.65 21.91 26.82
C TYR A 203 6.61 21.21 25.96
N PHE A 204 6.80 19.92 25.72
CA PHE A 204 5.96 19.08 24.88
C PHE A 204 5.18 18.07 25.71
N LEU A 205 4.01 17.69 25.20
CA LEU A 205 3.15 16.65 25.73
C LEU A 205 2.64 15.77 24.59
N LEU A 206 2.75 14.46 24.74
CA LEU A 206 2.12 13.48 23.87
C LEU A 206 0.73 13.14 24.40
N ARG A 207 -0.26 13.10 23.51
CA ARG A 207 -1.61 12.60 23.77
C ARG A 207 -2.04 11.72 22.60
N ALA A 208 -3.14 10.97 22.76
CA ALA A 208 -3.68 10.13 21.70
C ALA A 208 -4.01 10.90 20.40
N SER A 209 -4.32 12.19 20.51
CA SER A 209 -4.62 13.08 19.38
C SER A 209 -3.39 13.74 18.73
N GLY A 210 -2.18 13.52 19.27
CA GLY A 210 -0.93 14.06 18.70
C GLY A 210 -0.02 14.73 19.73
N ILE A 211 0.93 15.50 19.21
CA ILE A 211 1.98 16.18 19.99
C ILE A 211 1.61 17.66 20.18
N TYR A 212 1.68 18.12 21.42
CA TYR A 212 1.35 19.47 21.84
C TYR A 212 2.56 20.14 22.46
N TYR A 213 2.66 21.48 22.37
CA TYR A 213 3.65 22.23 23.14
C TYR A 213 3.10 23.52 23.76
N VAL A 214 3.76 23.98 24.82
CA VAL A 214 3.40 25.20 25.54
C VAL A 214 4.14 26.42 24.94
N PRO A 215 3.42 27.44 24.42
CA PRO A 215 4.03 28.68 23.96
C PRO A 215 4.71 29.46 25.09
N LYS A 216 5.67 30.34 24.73
CA LYS A 216 6.49 31.07 25.73
C LYS A 216 5.56 32.02 26.50
N GLY A 217 5.66 32.04 27.83
CA GLY A 217 4.91 32.98 28.68
C GLY A 217 3.49 32.55 29.04
N LYS A 218 3.08 31.30 28.75
CA LYS A 218 1.79 30.74 29.20
C LYS A 218 2.01 29.61 30.20
N ALA A 219 1.25 29.61 31.30
CA ALA A 219 1.29 28.56 32.33
C ALA A 219 0.58 27.28 31.85
N LYS A 220 0.90 26.15 32.48
CA LYS A 220 0.45 24.78 32.12
C LYS A 220 -1.08 24.56 32.05
N VAL A 221 -1.94 25.44 32.57
CA VAL A 221 -3.23 25.00 33.15
C VAL A 221 -4.52 25.59 32.51
N SER A 222 -4.52 26.40 31.45
CA SER A 222 -5.82 27.05 31.07
C SER A 222 -6.09 27.42 29.61
N HIS A 223 -5.24 27.07 28.64
CA HIS A 223 -5.43 27.54 27.26
C HIS A 223 -5.26 26.45 26.21
N PRO A 224 -5.94 26.56 25.04
CA PRO A 224 -5.81 25.59 23.97
C PRO A 224 -4.33 25.48 23.59
N LEU A 225 -3.76 24.31 23.85
CA LEU A 225 -2.42 23.96 23.44
C LEU A 225 -2.34 24.06 21.92
N THR A 226 -1.22 24.54 21.39
CA THR A 226 -1.00 24.51 19.95
C THR A 226 -0.81 23.05 19.54
N THR A 227 -1.73 22.53 18.73
CA THR A 227 -1.59 21.22 18.08
C THR A 227 -0.56 21.37 16.96
N SER A 228 0.56 20.67 17.06
CA SER A 228 1.37 20.36 15.89
C SER A 228 1.09 18.90 15.57
N ILE A 229 0.29 18.65 14.54
CA ILE A 229 0.21 17.30 13.97
C ILE A 229 1.58 17.09 13.33
N ILE A 230 2.49 16.41 14.05
CA ILE A 230 3.66 15.83 13.42
C ILE A 230 3.11 14.63 12.65
N THR A 231 2.67 14.88 11.42
CA THR A 231 2.33 13.79 10.50
C THR A 231 3.61 13.00 10.28
N THR A 232 3.55 11.69 10.53
CA THR A 232 4.59 10.76 10.08
C THR A 232 4.81 11.00 8.58
N LEU A 233 6.05 11.33 8.19
CA LEU A 233 6.42 11.47 6.78
C LEU A 233 6.26 10.13 6.05
#